data_AF-A0A1I1HMK2-F1
#
_entry.id   AF-A0A1I1HMK2-F1
#
_cell.length_a   1.000
_cell.length_b   1.000
_cell.length_c   1.000
_cell.angle_alpha   90.00
_cell.angle_beta   90.00
_cell.angle_gamma   90.00
#
_symmetry.space_group_name_H-M   'P 1'
#
loop_
_entity.id
_entity.type
_entity.pdbx_description
1 polymer ?
#
loop_
_entity_poly.entity_id
_entity_poly.type
_entity_poly.pdbx_seq_one_letter_code
_entity_poly.pdbx_strand_id
1 'polypeptide(L)'
;MKKLAFVMFSVLLAGCGHSSEGEKTPKSKEVQGEVKKEKAEKAVNKEEPADTKAKEDISGKPVLAYLKEEKTNGDIKGIGMDPETGKKVMAITQEMQRSIAANKAWFAEYTQKNMKEGEALPYSPKFGITEKEYQLLLDSQNNSEMIKKGETSVEIKRQGDKLTVTAPNSSFKTAVFDLKANTVKTKYGVLSYKGKIEASSEQAITGPWSGEAWKFEDGNVKTMQDAQNMDENSYIKSVNFYVGKLQETGETLIYFTYRELKDMKKSQEEEFIVLK
;
A
#
# COMPACT_ATOMS: atom_id res chain seq x y z
N MET A 1 22.54 1.36 3.49
CA MET A 1 22.69 2.56 2.63
C MET A 1 22.06 2.35 1.24
N LYS A 2 20.72 2.30 1.14
CA LYS A 2 19.97 2.32 -0.14
C LYS A 2 18.83 3.36 -0.12
N LYS A 3 18.91 4.32 0.81
CA LYS A 3 17.74 5.07 1.33
C LYS A 3 17.37 6.33 0.53
N LEU A 4 18.23 6.80 -0.38
CA LEU A 4 18.09 8.11 -1.04
C LEU A 4 17.34 8.07 -2.39
N ALA A 5 17.35 6.94 -3.10
CA ALA A 5 16.74 6.82 -4.43
C ALA A 5 15.21 7.05 -4.45
N PHE A 6 14.52 6.76 -3.35
CA PHE A 6 13.04 6.80 -3.28
C PHE A 6 12.47 8.23 -3.24
N VAL A 7 13.22 9.19 -2.67
CA VAL A 7 12.77 10.59 -2.54
C VAL A 7 12.76 11.29 -3.90
N MET A 8 13.85 11.14 -4.68
CA MET A 8 13.95 11.69 -6.05
C MET A 8 12.86 11.15 -6.99
N PHE A 9 12.58 9.85 -6.95
CA PHE A 9 11.54 9.24 -7.81
C PHE A 9 10.13 9.71 -7.43
N SER A 10 9.89 10.00 -6.15
CA SER A 10 8.60 10.51 -5.66
C SER A 10 8.36 11.97 -6.08
N VAL A 11 9.39 12.84 -6.03
CA VAL A 11 9.29 14.26 -6.45
C VAL A 11 8.98 14.41 -7.95
N LEU A 12 9.50 13.51 -8.79
CA LEU A 12 9.20 13.45 -10.23
C LEU A 12 7.79 12.95 -10.55
N LEU A 13 7.20 12.12 -9.68
CA LEU A 13 5.89 11.53 -9.90
C LEU A 13 4.72 12.31 -9.26
N ALA A 14 4.99 13.26 -8.35
CA ALA A 14 4.00 14.09 -7.66
C ALA A 14 3.34 15.20 -8.52
N GLY A 15 3.17 14.96 -9.82
CA GLY A 15 2.35 15.81 -10.68
C GLY A 15 0.87 15.61 -10.39
N CYS A 16 0.29 16.48 -9.56
CA CYS A 16 -1.13 16.44 -9.20
C CYS A 16 -2.03 16.72 -10.41
N GLY A 17 -2.63 15.67 -10.98
CA GLY A 17 -3.76 15.80 -11.90
C GLY A 17 -5.02 16.21 -11.15
N HIS A 18 -5.55 17.39 -11.45
CA HIS A 18 -6.81 17.88 -10.86
C HIS A 18 -8.01 17.16 -11.52
N SER A 19 -8.89 16.56 -10.71
CA SER A 19 -10.07 15.82 -11.21
C SER A 19 -11.33 16.68 -11.21
N SER A 20 -12.11 16.64 -12.30
CA SER A 20 -13.50 17.11 -12.35
C SER A 20 -14.46 15.92 -12.44
N GLU A 21 -15.51 15.92 -11.64
CA GLU A 21 -16.58 14.91 -11.65
C GLU A 21 -17.49 15.01 -12.89
N GLY A 22 -18.23 13.93 -13.21
CA GLY A 22 -19.04 13.83 -14.43
C GLY A 22 -19.94 12.58 -14.49
N GLU A 23 -20.83 12.46 -13.51
CA GLU A 23 -21.98 11.55 -13.38
C GLU A 23 -22.62 10.98 -14.69
N LYS A 24 -22.92 9.66 -14.73
CA LYS A 24 -24.28 9.07 -14.93
C LYS A 24 -24.33 7.58 -15.31
N THR A 25 -25.15 6.81 -14.59
CA THR A 25 -25.71 5.49 -15.00
C THR A 25 -26.96 5.70 -15.87
N PRO A 26 -27.39 4.73 -16.71
CA PRO A 26 -28.58 3.96 -16.28
C PRO A 26 -28.72 2.50 -16.80
N LYS A 27 -29.28 1.65 -15.91
CA LYS A 27 -30.33 0.62 -16.11
C LYS A 27 -30.35 -0.35 -17.33
N SER A 28 -30.15 -1.64 -16.99
CA SER A 28 -31.05 -2.80 -17.20
C SER A 28 -31.71 -3.13 -18.55
N LYS A 29 -31.70 -4.42 -18.90
CA LYS A 29 -32.91 -5.15 -19.36
C LYS A 29 -32.81 -6.66 -19.12
N GLU A 30 -33.87 -7.25 -18.57
CA GLU A 30 -34.12 -8.69 -18.59
C GLU A 30 -34.61 -9.13 -19.99
N VAL A 31 -34.40 -10.40 -20.32
CA VAL A 31 -35.29 -11.16 -21.22
C VAL A 31 -35.48 -12.56 -20.64
N GLN A 32 -36.73 -12.96 -20.42
CA GLN A 32 -37.12 -14.31 -20.01
C GLN A 32 -37.23 -15.25 -21.22
N GLY A 33 -37.08 -16.57 -20.99
CA GLY A 33 -37.36 -17.61 -21.98
C GLY A 33 -37.57 -18.96 -21.30
N GLU A 34 -38.79 -19.51 -21.40
CA GLU A 34 -39.22 -20.67 -20.62
C GLU A 34 -38.74 -22.03 -21.15
N VAL A 35 -38.26 -22.85 -20.20
CA VAL A 35 -38.77 -24.20 -19.86
C VAL A 35 -39.35 -25.09 -20.97
N LYS A 36 -38.76 -26.28 -21.12
CA LYS A 36 -39.53 -27.55 -21.16
C LYS A 36 -38.94 -28.58 -20.20
N LYS A 37 -39.83 -29.25 -19.46
CA LYS A 37 -39.54 -30.36 -18.54
C LYS A 37 -39.76 -31.69 -19.26
N GLU A 38 -39.07 -32.74 -18.82
CA GLU A 38 -39.68 -34.07 -18.69
C GLU A 38 -39.09 -34.85 -17.50
N LYS A 39 -39.93 -35.68 -16.85
CA LYS A 39 -39.59 -36.61 -15.73
C LYS A 39 -39.20 -38.01 -16.31
N ALA A 40 -38.84 -39.10 -15.60
CA ALA A 40 -38.98 -39.52 -14.20
C ALA A 40 -38.04 -40.73 -13.88
N GLU A 41 -37.80 -41.22 -12.65
CA GLU A 41 -38.10 -40.64 -11.31
C GLU A 41 -37.09 -41.04 -10.21
N LYS A 42 -36.78 -42.34 -10.01
CA LYS A 42 -36.23 -42.89 -8.75
C LYS A 42 -35.28 -44.09 -8.87
N ALA A 43 -34.25 -44.10 -8.00
CA ALA A 43 -33.78 -45.28 -7.26
C ALA A 43 -33.30 -44.84 -5.85
N VAL A 44 -33.28 -45.74 -4.86
CA VAL A 44 -33.22 -45.40 -3.42
C VAL A 44 -32.01 -46.04 -2.71
N ASN A 45 -31.51 -45.34 -1.69
CA ASN A 45 -30.56 -45.75 -0.62
C ASN A 45 -29.18 -46.30 -0.99
N LYS A 46 -28.14 -45.64 -0.47
CA LYS A 46 -27.40 -46.20 0.67
C LYS A 46 -26.79 -45.13 1.57
N GLU A 47 -26.55 -45.49 2.82
CA GLU A 47 -26.06 -44.63 3.90
C GLU A 47 -24.56 -44.28 3.77
N GLU A 48 -24.19 -43.32 4.62
CA GLU A 48 -22.90 -42.64 4.83
C GLU A 48 -21.69 -43.56 5.11
N PRO A 49 -20.43 -43.06 5.02
CA PRO A 49 -19.94 -42.15 6.06
C PRO A 49 -19.15 -40.91 5.60
N ALA A 50 -19.44 -39.81 6.30
CA ALA A 50 -18.60 -38.66 6.59
C ALA A 50 -17.11 -38.76 6.20
N ASP A 51 -16.76 -38.18 5.05
CA ASP A 51 -15.37 -37.86 4.73
C ASP A 51 -14.91 -36.71 5.64
N THR A 52 -14.34 -37.09 6.78
CA THR A 52 -13.91 -36.20 7.84
C THR A 52 -12.65 -35.48 7.37
N LYS A 53 -12.83 -34.38 6.61
CA LYS A 53 -11.75 -33.45 6.30
C LYS A 53 -11.05 -33.07 7.60
N ALA A 54 -9.83 -33.59 7.77
CA ALA A 54 -8.97 -33.24 8.88
C ALA A 54 -8.91 -31.70 8.97
N LYS A 55 -9.22 -31.15 10.15
CA LYS A 55 -8.96 -29.74 10.41
C LYS A 55 -7.46 -29.56 10.38
N GLU A 56 -6.93 -29.11 9.24
CA GLU A 56 -5.51 -28.78 9.11
C GLU A 56 -5.10 -27.88 10.26
N ASP A 57 -3.94 -28.17 10.86
CA ASP A 57 -3.46 -27.40 12.00
C ASP A 57 -3.05 -25.98 11.55
N ILE A 58 -3.96 -25.06 11.82
CA ILE A 58 -3.83 -23.63 11.56
C ILE A 58 -3.31 -22.85 12.78
N SER A 59 -2.86 -23.53 13.85
CA SER A 59 -2.33 -22.88 15.06
C SER A 59 -0.98 -22.18 14.85
N GLY A 60 -0.17 -22.64 13.88
CA GLY A 60 1.13 -22.07 13.54
C GLY A 60 1.14 -20.98 12.45
N LYS A 61 -0.01 -20.37 12.11
CA LYS A 61 -0.09 -19.43 10.98
C LYS A 61 0.38 -18.01 11.37
N PRO A 62 1.31 -17.37 10.63
CA PRO A 62 2.08 -16.24 11.16
C PRO A 62 1.26 -15.03 11.62
N VAL A 63 0.17 -14.69 10.90
CA VAL A 63 -0.69 -13.55 11.25
C VAL A 63 -1.35 -13.67 12.63
N LEU A 64 -1.60 -14.90 13.12
CA LEU A 64 -2.29 -15.15 14.39
C LEU A 64 -1.45 -14.76 15.62
N ALA A 65 -0.14 -14.54 15.47
CA ALA A 65 0.70 -14.00 16.53
C ALA A 65 0.45 -12.50 16.79
N TYR A 66 -0.19 -11.80 15.85
CA TYR A 66 -0.35 -10.35 15.85
C TYR A 66 -1.81 -9.89 15.90
N LEU A 67 -2.73 -10.64 15.29
CA LEU A 67 -4.17 -10.37 15.29
C LEU A 67 -4.91 -11.36 16.19
N LYS A 68 -5.46 -10.87 17.30
CA LYS A 68 -6.36 -11.62 18.16
C LYS A 68 -7.80 -11.42 17.70
N GLU A 69 -8.68 -12.37 18.01
CA GLU A 69 -10.11 -12.28 17.71
C GLU A 69 -10.81 -11.35 18.72
N GLU A 70 -10.92 -10.07 18.37
CA GLU A 70 -11.46 -9.04 19.26
C GLU A 70 -12.11 -7.89 18.48
N LYS A 71 -12.75 -6.98 19.22
CA LYS A 71 -13.16 -5.67 18.72
C LYS A 71 -12.47 -4.60 19.55
N THR A 72 -11.52 -3.90 18.95
CA THR A 72 -10.76 -2.80 19.56
C THR A 72 -10.93 -1.50 18.75
N ASN A 73 -10.24 -0.44 19.16
CA ASN A 73 -10.07 0.79 18.39
C ASN A 73 -8.63 0.87 17.89
N GLY A 74 -8.47 1.37 16.66
CA GLY A 74 -7.19 1.65 16.05
C GLY A 74 -7.04 3.14 15.73
N ASP A 75 -5.87 3.70 16.06
CA ASP A 75 -5.48 5.03 15.57
C ASP A 75 -5.01 4.89 14.12
N ILE A 76 -5.73 5.54 13.19
CA ILE A 76 -5.25 5.68 11.81
C ILE A 76 -4.17 6.75 11.82
N LYS A 77 -2.95 6.36 11.48
CA LYS A 77 -1.79 7.23 11.33
C LYS A 77 -1.35 7.27 9.86
N GLY A 78 -0.69 8.35 9.47
CA GLY A 78 -0.05 8.50 8.17
C GLY A 78 1.30 9.17 8.35
N ILE A 79 2.15 9.10 7.32
CA ILE A 79 3.44 9.80 7.33
C ILE A 79 3.17 11.31 7.40
N GLY A 80 3.90 12.00 8.27
CA GLY A 80 3.90 13.46 8.31
C GLY A 80 5.03 14.01 9.14
N MET A 81 5.09 15.33 9.22
CA MET A 81 6.05 16.12 9.98
C MET A 81 5.26 17.01 10.94
N ASP A 82 5.97 17.72 11.83
CA ASP A 82 5.36 18.85 12.51
C ASP A 82 4.82 19.89 11.49
N PRO A 83 3.80 20.69 11.86
CA PRO A 83 3.14 21.60 10.91
C PRO A 83 4.03 22.71 10.33
N GLU A 84 5.14 23.07 10.98
CA GLU A 84 6.04 24.13 10.50
C GLU A 84 7.08 23.56 9.52
N THR A 85 7.74 22.47 9.89
CA THR A 85 8.66 21.74 9.01
C THR A 85 7.93 21.21 7.77
N GLY A 86 6.72 20.66 7.92
CA GLY A 86 5.92 20.19 6.80
C GLY A 86 5.59 21.27 5.78
N LYS A 87 5.17 22.47 6.23
CA LYS A 87 4.95 23.64 5.35
C LYS A 87 6.23 24.07 4.65
N LYS A 88 7.35 24.10 5.38
CA LYS A 88 8.66 24.50 4.86
C LYS A 88 9.17 23.54 3.79
N VAL A 89 9.14 22.23 4.06
CA VAL A 89 9.51 21.18 3.10
C VAL A 89 8.63 21.24 1.84
N MET A 90 7.33 21.47 2.00
CA MET A 90 6.40 21.63 0.87
C MET A 90 6.75 22.85 0.01
N ALA A 91 7.02 24.01 0.62
CA ALA A 91 7.41 25.23 -0.10
C ALA A 91 8.73 25.05 -0.87
N ILE A 92 9.76 24.48 -0.23
CA ILE A 92 11.06 24.15 -0.85
C ILE A 92 10.87 23.19 -2.03
N THR A 93 10.06 22.14 -1.85
CA THR A 93 9.77 21.15 -2.92
C THR A 93 9.12 21.83 -4.13
N GLN A 94 8.16 22.72 -3.91
CA GLN A 94 7.49 23.46 -4.97
C GLN A 94 8.43 24.43 -5.71
N GLU A 95 9.34 25.10 -5.00
CA GLU A 95 10.36 25.95 -5.62
C GLU A 95 11.32 25.13 -6.47
N MET A 96 11.80 24.00 -5.94
CA MET A 96 12.68 23.09 -6.67
C MET A 96 12.01 22.50 -7.92
N GLN A 97 10.74 22.09 -7.83
CA GLN A 97 9.95 21.64 -8.98
C GLN A 97 9.78 22.75 -10.03
N ARG A 98 9.51 24.00 -9.62
CA ARG A 98 9.41 25.14 -10.54
C ARG A 98 10.74 25.44 -11.24
N SER A 99 11.86 25.43 -10.52
CA SER A 99 13.19 25.63 -11.13
C SER A 99 13.56 24.51 -12.11
N ILE A 100 13.30 23.24 -11.76
CA ILE A 100 13.52 22.09 -12.66
C ILE A 100 12.63 22.19 -13.90
N ALA A 101 11.35 22.56 -13.74
CA ALA A 101 10.42 22.74 -14.86
C ALA A 101 10.81 23.88 -15.81
N ALA A 102 11.47 24.93 -15.31
CA ALA A 102 12.07 25.99 -16.12
C ALA A 102 13.39 25.57 -16.80
N ASN A 103 14.13 24.62 -16.22
CA ASN A 103 15.48 24.23 -16.65
C ASN A 103 15.57 22.76 -17.17
N LYS A 104 14.51 22.24 -17.80
CA LYS A 104 14.38 20.81 -18.17
C LYS A 104 15.58 20.21 -18.90
N ALA A 105 16.09 20.88 -19.95
CA ALA A 105 17.23 20.38 -20.73
C ALA A 105 18.50 20.27 -19.88
N TRP A 106 18.79 21.29 -19.06
CA TRP A 106 19.90 21.25 -18.10
C TRP A 106 19.71 20.14 -17.07
N PHE A 107 18.49 19.95 -16.54
CA PHE A 107 18.23 18.91 -15.54
C PHE A 107 18.41 17.49 -16.12
N ALA A 108 18.03 17.27 -17.39
CA ALA A 108 18.28 16.02 -18.10
C ALA A 108 19.78 15.73 -18.25
N GLU A 109 20.58 16.70 -18.70
CA GLU A 109 22.03 16.54 -18.73
C GLU A 109 22.66 16.35 -17.33
N TYR A 110 22.16 17.08 -16.34
CA TYR A 110 22.69 17.07 -14.98
C TYR A 110 22.44 15.70 -14.31
N THR A 111 21.25 15.14 -14.49
CA THR A 111 20.91 13.79 -14.01
C THR A 111 21.75 12.73 -14.71
N GLN A 112 21.88 12.77 -16.04
CA GLN A 112 22.74 11.84 -16.78
C GLN A 112 24.21 11.85 -16.32
N LYS A 113 24.74 13.02 -15.95
CA LYS A 113 26.14 13.19 -15.53
C LYS A 113 26.40 12.86 -14.05
N ASN A 114 25.40 13.02 -13.17
CA ASN A 114 25.60 12.99 -11.72
C ASN A 114 24.77 11.93 -10.97
N MET A 115 23.79 11.28 -11.62
CA MET A 115 22.99 10.23 -10.97
C MET A 115 23.81 8.95 -10.82
N LYS A 116 24.15 8.61 -9.58
CA LYS A 116 24.69 7.28 -9.23
C LYS A 116 23.61 6.43 -8.57
N GLU A 117 23.66 5.13 -8.77
CA GLU A 117 22.67 4.22 -8.18
C GLU A 117 22.71 4.25 -6.65
N GLY A 118 21.56 4.48 -6.01
CA GLY A 118 21.42 4.52 -4.56
C GLY A 118 21.84 5.83 -3.87
N GLU A 119 22.54 6.73 -4.57
CA GLU A 119 22.90 8.07 -4.10
C GLU A 119 21.80 9.09 -4.48
N ALA A 120 21.73 10.21 -3.74
CA ALA A 120 21.01 11.39 -4.21
C ALA A 120 21.85 12.12 -5.25
N LEU A 121 21.21 12.97 -6.06
CA LEU A 121 21.97 13.92 -6.87
C LEU A 121 22.80 14.83 -5.94
N PRO A 122 23.96 15.32 -6.37
CA PRO A 122 24.62 16.42 -5.68
C PRO A 122 23.73 17.67 -5.68
N TYR A 123 24.00 18.59 -4.77
CA TYR A 123 23.34 19.90 -4.79
C TYR A 123 23.72 20.69 -6.06
N SER A 124 22.80 21.51 -6.56
CA SER A 124 23.07 22.51 -7.59
C SER A 124 22.26 23.79 -7.33
N PRO A 125 22.85 24.99 -7.45
CA PRO A 125 22.10 26.26 -7.38
C PRO A 125 20.96 26.36 -8.41
N LYS A 126 21.03 25.62 -9.53
CA LYS A 126 19.95 25.55 -10.52
C LYS A 126 18.72 24.76 -10.07
N PHE A 127 18.76 24.14 -8.89
CA PHE A 127 17.54 23.69 -8.21
C PHE A 127 16.70 24.85 -7.66
N GLY A 128 17.17 26.11 -7.69
CA GLY A 128 16.38 27.28 -7.28
C GLY A 128 16.13 27.38 -5.78
N ILE A 129 16.78 26.51 -4.99
CA ILE A 129 16.74 26.46 -3.53
C ILE A 129 18.17 26.52 -3.00
N THR A 130 18.35 26.88 -1.73
CA THR A 130 19.68 26.88 -1.09
C THR A 130 20.15 25.47 -0.77
N GLU A 131 21.45 25.30 -0.54
CA GLU A 131 22.03 24.01 -0.12
C GLU A 131 21.44 23.52 1.21
N LYS A 132 21.18 24.44 2.16
CA LYS A 132 20.54 24.12 3.44
C LYS A 132 19.11 23.60 3.28
N GLU A 133 18.37 24.16 2.33
CA GLU A 133 17.02 23.69 1.98
C GLU A 133 17.08 22.33 1.26
N TYR A 134 18.09 22.12 0.42
CA TYR A 134 18.34 20.82 -0.21
C TYR A 134 18.65 19.73 0.82
N GLN A 135 19.50 20.00 1.82
CA GLN A 135 19.76 19.07 2.92
C GLN A 135 18.48 18.76 3.71
N LEU A 136 17.61 19.75 3.96
CA LEU A 136 16.31 19.51 4.61
C LEU A 136 15.38 18.59 3.79
N LEU A 137 15.45 18.62 2.45
CA LEU A 137 14.75 17.64 1.62
C LEU A 137 15.36 16.22 1.73
N LEU A 138 16.68 16.11 1.78
CA LEU A 138 17.37 14.82 1.96
C LEU A 138 17.07 14.19 3.34
N ASP A 139 17.06 15.02 4.39
CA ASP A 139 16.72 14.63 5.76
C ASP A 139 15.21 14.52 6.04
N SER A 140 14.36 14.67 5.02
CA SER A 140 12.90 14.63 5.20
C SER A 140 12.40 13.36 5.92
N GLN A 141 13.01 12.20 5.68
CA GLN A 141 12.68 10.95 6.38
C GLN A 141 13.01 11.00 7.88
N ASN A 142 14.11 11.67 8.27
CA ASN A 142 14.53 11.83 9.66
C ASN A 142 13.65 12.83 10.43
N ASN A 143 12.93 13.70 9.71
CA ASN A 143 11.98 14.66 10.26
C ASN A 143 10.51 14.18 10.12
N SER A 144 10.29 12.94 9.67
CA SER A 144 8.96 12.37 9.45
C SER A 144 8.64 11.27 10.46
N GLU A 145 7.41 11.27 10.95
CA GLU A 145 6.88 10.32 11.93
C GLU A 145 5.47 9.83 11.54
N MET A 146 4.96 8.83 12.25
CA MET A 146 3.56 8.41 12.16
C MET A 146 2.63 9.36 12.93
N ILE A 147 2.15 10.41 12.27
CA ILE A 147 1.16 11.32 12.87
C ILE A 147 -0.27 10.78 12.76
N LYS A 148 -1.07 10.95 13.82
CA LYS A 148 -2.48 10.55 13.83
C LYS A 148 -3.30 11.36 12.83
N LYS A 149 -4.08 10.66 11.99
CA LYS A 149 -4.98 11.23 10.97
C LYS A 149 -6.46 10.98 11.28
N GLY A 150 -6.76 9.95 12.07
CA GLY A 150 -8.12 9.62 12.46
C GLY A 150 -8.18 8.40 13.38
N GLU A 151 -9.37 7.82 13.50
CA GLU A 151 -9.64 6.62 14.30
C GLU A 151 -10.59 5.69 13.53
N THR A 152 -10.50 4.40 13.83
CA THR A 152 -11.46 3.39 13.37
C THR A 152 -11.71 2.38 14.48
N SER A 153 -12.94 1.86 14.57
CA SER A 153 -13.12 0.57 15.23
C SER A 153 -12.51 -0.50 14.34
N VAL A 154 -11.84 -1.48 14.94
CA VAL A 154 -11.27 -2.65 14.26
C VAL A 154 -11.91 -3.89 14.84
N GLU A 155 -12.57 -4.68 13.99
CA GLU A 155 -13.17 -5.95 14.35
C GLU A 155 -12.45 -7.09 13.64
N ILE A 156 -11.91 -8.02 14.42
CA ILE A 156 -11.15 -9.18 13.96
C ILE A 156 -11.98 -10.44 14.31
N LYS A 157 -12.42 -11.16 13.29
CA LYS A 157 -13.27 -12.36 13.42
C LYS A 157 -12.71 -13.54 12.66
N ARG A 158 -12.67 -14.71 13.27
CA ARG A 158 -12.33 -15.96 12.58
C ARG A 158 -13.58 -16.78 12.26
N GLN A 159 -13.56 -17.40 11.09
CA GLN A 159 -14.53 -18.40 10.67
C GLN A 159 -13.78 -19.54 10.00
N GLY A 160 -13.41 -20.55 10.80
CA GLY A 160 -12.55 -21.66 10.38
C GLY A 160 -11.19 -21.18 9.89
N ASP A 161 -10.93 -21.38 8.60
CA ASP A 161 -9.67 -21.05 7.93
C ASP A 161 -9.56 -19.58 7.50
N LYS A 162 -10.58 -18.76 7.77
CA LYS A 162 -10.59 -17.34 7.40
C LYS A 162 -10.53 -16.44 8.61
N LEU A 163 -9.60 -15.49 8.62
CA LEU A 163 -9.55 -14.40 9.58
C LEU A 163 -9.89 -13.10 8.85
N THR A 164 -10.95 -12.42 9.28
CA THR A 164 -11.43 -11.17 8.67
C THR A 164 -11.12 -10.00 9.59
N VAL A 165 -10.43 -9.00 9.07
CA VAL A 165 -10.18 -7.71 9.72
C VAL A 165 -11.09 -6.68 9.06
N THR A 166 -11.96 -6.04 9.82
CA THR A 166 -12.84 -4.96 9.34
C THR A 166 -12.49 -3.67 10.08
N ALA A 167 -12.14 -2.64 9.32
CA ALA A 167 -11.77 -1.31 9.81
C ALA A 167 -12.47 -0.26 8.92
N PRO A 168 -13.74 0.13 9.22
CA PRO A 168 -14.60 0.84 8.26
C PRO A 168 -14.05 2.18 7.74
N ASN A 169 -13.26 2.89 8.55
CA ASN A 169 -12.65 4.17 8.18
C ASN A 169 -11.26 4.01 7.56
N SER A 170 -10.72 2.79 7.49
CA SER A 170 -9.44 2.54 6.81
C SER A 170 -9.63 2.54 5.29
N SER A 171 -8.53 2.79 4.59
CA SER A 171 -8.46 2.75 3.15
C SER A 171 -8.79 1.34 2.62
N PHE A 172 -8.27 0.27 3.23
CA PHE A 172 -8.56 -1.10 2.80
C PHE A 172 -9.99 -1.59 3.16
N LYS A 173 -10.62 -0.99 4.19
CA LYS A 173 -11.94 -1.32 4.79
C LYS A 173 -12.11 -2.73 5.36
N THR A 174 -11.80 -3.75 4.56
CA THR A 174 -11.86 -5.16 4.95
C THR A 174 -10.72 -5.94 4.31
N ALA A 175 -10.01 -6.70 5.13
CA ALA A 175 -9.00 -7.66 4.69
C ALA A 175 -9.40 -9.07 5.17
N VAL A 176 -9.35 -10.06 4.29
CA VAL A 176 -9.67 -11.46 4.61
C VAL A 176 -8.42 -12.30 4.37
N PHE A 177 -7.83 -12.79 5.46
CA PHE A 177 -6.72 -13.72 5.44
C PHE A 177 -7.27 -15.13 5.22
N ASP A 178 -6.80 -15.79 4.17
CA ASP A 178 -6.94 -17.25 4.03
C ASP A 178 -5.76 -17.91 4.75
N LEU A 179 -6.04 -18.50 5.90
CA LEU A 179 -5.02 -19.10 6.77
C LEU A 179 -4.41 -20.37 6.15
N LYS A 180 -5.14 -21.08 5.29
CA LYS A 180 -4.60 -22.27 4.60
C LYS A 180 -3.62 -21.85 3.51
N ALA A 181 -4.09 -21.05 2.56
CA ALA A 181 -3.29 -20.56 1.44
C ALA A 181 -2.22 -19.51 1.83
N ASN A 182 -2.31 -18.94 3.04
CA ASN A 182 -1.48 -17.83 3.51
C ASN A 182 -1.53 -16.62 2.55
N THR A 183 -2.74 -16.19 2.22
CA THR A 183 -2.99 -15.03 1.33
C THR A 183 -3.92 -14.02 2.01
N VAL A 184 -3.88 -12.77 1.55
CA VAL A 184 -4.78 -11.70 2.03
C VAL A 184 -5.60 -11.16 0.88
N LYS A 185 -6.92 -11.30 0.94
CA LYS A 185 -7.83 -10.64 0.00
C LYS A 185 -8.23 -9.27 0.53
N THR A 186 -8.04 -8.23 -0.28
CA THR A 186 -8.52 -6.86 -0.04
C THR A 186 -9.48 -6.43 -1.15
N LYS A 187 -10.00 -5.19 -1.10
CA LYS A 187 -10.72 -4.56 -2.23
C LYS A 187 -9.87 -4.44 -3.51
N TYR A 188 -8.54 -4.60 -3.42
CA TYR A 188 -7.60 -4.39 -4.53
C TYR A 188 -7.06 -5.66 -5.19
N GLY A 189 -7.14 -6.82 -4.53
CA GLY A 189 -6.61 -8.07 -5.06
C GLY A 189 -6.41 -9.14 -3.98
N VAL A 190 -5.76 -10.24 -4.37
CA VAL A 190 -5.31 -11.30 -3.46
C VAL A 190 -3.79 -11.23 -3.39
N LEU A 191 -3.28 -10.95 -2.20
CA LEU A 191 -1.87 -10.73 -1.92
C LEU A 191 -1.24 -12.03 -1.43
N SER A 192 -0.11 -12.41 -2.02
CA SER A 192 0.66 -13.60 -1.62
C SER A 192 1.64 -13.25 -0.52
N TYR A 193 1.85 -14.18 0.42
CA TYR A 193 2.85 -14.05 1.47
C TYR A 193 4.27 -13.83 0.90
N LYS A 194 5.05 -12.98 1.57
CA LYS A 194 6.42 -12.59 1.18
C LYS A 194 7.47 -12.83 2.25
N GLY A 195 7.08 -13.31 3.43
CA GLY A 195 7.99 -13.58 4.53
C GLY A 195 7.88 -12.60 5.69
N LYS A 196 8.83 -12.73 6.60
CA LYS A 196 8.93 -11.94 7.83
C LYS A 196 9.54 -10.57 7.59
N ILE A 197 9.22 -9.66 8.49
CA ILE A 197 9.86 -8.36 8.68
C ILE A 197 10.59 -8.42 10.02
N GLU A 198 11.90 -8.21 9.98
CA GLU A 198 12.74 -8.11 11.18
C GLU A 198 12.84 -6.64 11.62
N ALA A 199 12.83 -6.43 12.94
CA ALA A 199 12.92 -5.08 13.51
C ALA A 199 14.31 -4.47 13.25
N SER A 200 14.33 -3.22 12.79
CA SER A 200 15.54 -2.55 12.32
C SER A 200 15.46 -1.04 12.51
N SER A 201 16.59 -0.41 12.87
CA SER A 201 16.75 1.05 12.84
C SER A 201 16.68 1.65 11.42
N GLU A 202 16.61 0.82 10.37
CA GLU A 202 16.28 1.32 9.03
C GLU A 202 14.79 1.67 8.85
N GLN A 203 13.90 1.24 9.75
CA GLN A 203 12.46 1.53 9.76
C GLN A 203 12.16 2.93 10.36
N ALA A 204 12.83 3.98 9.85
CA ALA A 204 12.95 5.28 10.51
C ALA A 204 11.61 5.95 10.89
N ILE A 205 10.60 5.89 10.02
CA ILE A 205 9.30 6.59 10.21
C ILE A 205 8.40 5.87 11.23
N THR A 206 8.47 4.55 11.29
CA THR A 206 7.63 3.71 12.17
C THR A 206 8.29 3.39 13.51
N GLY A 207 9.59 3.67 13.65
CA GLY A 207 10.45 2.99 14.61
C GLY A 207 10.66 1.50 14.25
N PRO A 208 11.51 0.77 14.99
CA PRO A 208 11.70 -0.66 14.79
C PRO A 208 10.43 -1.49 15.06
N TRP A 209 10.10 -2.42 14.17
CA TRP A 209 8.97 -3.34 14.33
C TRP A 209 9.19 -4.66 13.59
N SER A 210 8.66 -5.75 14.14
CA SER A 210 8.71 -7.07 13.51
C SER A 210 7.31 -7.55 13.11
N GLY A 211 7.21 -8.35 12.06
CA GLY A 211 5.91 -8.72 11.50
C GLY A 211 5.99 -9.62 10.27
N GLU A 212 4.91 -9.60 9.49
CA GLU A 212 4.65 -10.50 8.38
C GLU A 212 4.15 -9.68 7.18
N ALA A 213 4.56 -10.08 5.97
CA ALA A 213 4.31 -9.34 4.74
C ALA A 213 3.49 -10.14 3.71
N TRP A 214 2.51 -9.48 3.09
CA TRP A 214 1.80 -9.96 1.90
C TRP A 214 1.83 -8.88 0.82
N LYS A 215 1.98 -9.31 -0.44
CA LYS A 215 2.12 -8.40 -1.59
C LYS A 215 1.41 -8.93 -2.84
N PHE A 216 0.81 -8.02 -3.57
CA PHE A 216 0.33 -8.19 -4.94
C PHE A 216 1.06 -7.17 -5.83
N GLU A 217 1.56 -7.62 -6.98
CA GLU A 217 2.14 -6.78 -8.01
C GLU A 217 1.62 -7.23 -9.37
N ASP A 218 1.19 -6.27 -10.17
CA ASP A 218 0.76 -6.42 -11.55
C ASP A 218 1.16 -5.18 -12.35
N GLY A 219 1.25 -5.30 -13.68
CA GLY A 219 1.70 -4.22 -14.55
C GLY A 219 2.60 -4.67 -15.70
N ASN A 220 2.67 -3.84 -16.73
CA ASN A 220 3.60 -3.98 -17.86
C ASN A 220 4.90 -3.18 -17.65
N VAL A 221 4.91 -2.15 -16.80
CA VAL A 221 6.13 -1.43 -16.40
C VAL A 221 6.79 -2.16 -15.22
N LYS A 222 7.94 -2.81 -15.46
CA LYS A 222 8.65 -3.64 -14.46
C LYS A 222 10.09 -3.21 -14.21
N THR A 223 10.67 -2.44 -15.14
CA THR A 223 12.06 -2.02 -15.15
C THR A 223 12.19 -0.51 -15.28
N MET A 224 13.39 0.02 -15.03
CA MET A 224 13.71 1.43 -15.29
C MET A 224 13.61 1.78 -16.79
N GLN A 225 13.84 0.80 -17.68
CA GLN A 225 13.72 0.99 -19.13
C GLN A 225 12.25 1.16 -19.55
N ASP A 226 11.35 0.38 -18.95
CA ASP A 226 9.91 0.53 -19.17
C ASP A 226 9.44 1.88 -18.62
N ALA A 227 9.97 2.29 -17.46
CA ALA A 227 9.62 3.56 -16.82
C ALA A 227 10.04 4.81 -17.64
N GLN A 228 11.02 4.69 -18.52
CA GLN A 228 11.42 5.76 -19.45
C GLN A 228 10.52 5.84 -20.69
N ASN A 229 9.83 4.77 -21.04
CA ASN A 229 9.00 4.65 -22.24
C ASN A 229 7.50 4.62 -21.91
N MET A 230 7.11 5.20 -20.78
CA MET A 230 5.73 5.16 -20.30
C MET A 230 4.79 6.00 -21.18
N ASP A 231 3.65 5.39 -21.49
CA ASP A 231 2.60 5.88 -22.36
C ASP A 231 1.20 5.69 -21.73
N GLU A 232 0.14 5.95 -22.49
CA GLU A 232 -1.24 5.73 -22.04
C GLU A 232 -1.59 4.26 -21.74
N ASN A 233 -0.88 3.30 -22.36
CA ASN A 233 -1.04 1.86 -22.14
C ASN A 233 -0.26 1.35 -20.92
N SER A 234 0.53 2.21 -20.27
CA SER A 234 1.40 1.85 -19.15
C SER A 234 0.59 1.69 -17.86
N TYR A 235 0.70 0.51 -17.27
CA TYR A 235 -0.02 0.06 -16.08
C TYR A 235 0.94 -0.46 -15.02
N ILE A 236 0.73 -0.01 -13.78
CA ILE A 236 1.38 -0.54 -12.58
C ILE A 236 0.31 -0.66 -11.51
N LYS A 237 0.29 -1.77 -10.77
CA LYS A 237 -0.47 -1.91 -9.53
C LYS A 237 0.34 -2.66 -8.49
N SER A 238 0.59 -2.02 -7.35
CA SER A 238 1.22 -2.61 -6.18
C SER A 238 0.27 -2.48 -4.99
N VAL A 239 0.08 -3.59 -4.27
CA VAL A 239 -0.65 -3.62 -3.00
C VAL A 239 0.21 -4.34 -2.00
N ASN A 240 0.52 -3.71 -0.87
CA ASN A 240 1.20 -4.37 0.24
C ASN A 240 0.33 -4.28 1.48
N PHE A 241 0.25 -5.40 2.21
CA PHE A 241 -0.41 -5.49 3.49
C PHE A 241 0.57 -6.13 4.46
N TYR A 242 0.80 -5.47 5.59
CA TYR A 242 1.70 -5.94 6.62
C TYR A 242 1.01 -5.94 7.97
N VAL A 243 1.38 -6.90 8.81
CA VAL A 243 0.91 -6.99 10.19
C VAL A 243 2.10 -7.30 11.08
N GLY A 244 2.26 -6.57 12.17
CA GLY A 244 3.40 -6.73 13.07
C GLY A 244 3.18 -6.11 14.44
N LYS A 245 4.27 -5.92 15.19
CA LYS A 245 4.29 -5.19 16.46
C LYS A 245 5.41 -4.18 16.50
N LEU A 246 5.09 -2.97 16.95
CA LEU A 246 6.06 -1.94 17.28
C LEU A 246 6.93 -2.45 18.44
N GLN A 247 8.26 -2.35 18.30
CA GLN A 247 9.18 -2.87 19.33
C GLN A 247 9.15 -2.01 20.61
N GLU A 248 8.90 -0.72 20.48
CA GLU A 248 8.87 0.24 21.59
C GLU A 248 7.63 0.08 22.47
N THR A 249 6.44 -0.01 21.87
CA THR A 249 5.16 -0.04 22.61
C THR A 249 4.54 -1.43 22.74
N GLY A 250 4.94 -2.40 21.89
CA GLY A 250 4.32 -3.72 21.79
C GLY A 250 2.93 -3.73 21.11
N GLU A 251 2.41 -2.58 20.70
CA GLU A 251 1.14 -2.40 20.00
C GLU A 251 1.16 -3.10 18.63
N THR A 252 0.02 -3.64 18.22
CA THR A 252 -0.10 -4.26 16.89
C THR A 252 -0.19 -3.18 15.81
N LEU A 253 0.72 -3.25 14.84
CA LEU A 253 0.75 -2.42 13.65
C LEU A 253 0.10 -3.18 12.48
N ILE A 254 -0.90 -2.56 11.84
CA ILE A 254 -1.31 -2.91 10.48
C ILE A 254 -0.79 -1.80 9.57
N TYR A 255 0.02 -2.14 8.58
CA TYR A 255 0.51 -1.18 7.59
C TYR A 255 0.00 -1.58 6.21
N PHE A 256 -0.64 -0.65 5.51
CA PHE A 256 -1.24 -0.88 4.20
C PHE A 256 -0.78 0.17 3.19
N THR A 257 -0.43 -0.30 2.00
CA THR A 257 -0.12 0.56 0.86
C THR A 257 -0.84 0.10 -0.41
N TYR A 258 -1.38 1.07 -1.13
CA TYR A 258 -1.89 0.94 -2.48
C TYR A 258 -1.15 1.92 -3.38
N ARG A 259 -0.69 1.45 -4.55
CA ARG A 259 -0.20 2.31 -5.64
C ARG A 259 -0.70 1.75 -6.95
N GLU A 260 -1.40 2.56 -7.73
CA GLU A 260 -1.81 2.24 -9.09
C GLU A 260 -1.50 3.41 -10.02
N LEU A 261 -0.93 3.11 -11.17
CA LEU A 261 -0.90 3.98 -12.34
C LEU A 261 -1.69 3.28 -13.43
N LYS A 262 -2.69 3.97 -13.99
CA LYS A 262 -3.46 3.49 -15.14
C LYS A 262 -3.96 4.68 -15.96
N ASP A 263 -3.89 4.59 -17.28
CA ASP A 263 -4.35 5.66 -18.19
C ASP A 263 -3.69 7.02 -17.83
N MET A 264 -2.39 6.98 -17.48
CA MET A 264 -1.59 8.07 -16.89
C MET A 264 -2.10 8.68 -15.57
N LYS A 265 -3.20 8.18 -14.99
CA LYS A 265 -3.75 8.61 -13.70
C LYS A 265 -3.13 7.81 -12.55
N LYS A 266 -2.71 8.51 -11.50
CA LYS A 266 -2.11 7.92 -10.30
C LYS A 266 -3.13 7.86 -9.18
N SER A 267 -3.24 6.71 -8.54
CA SER A 267 -3.98 6.50 -7.29
C SER A 267 -3.04 5.92 -6.24
N GLN A 268 -3.08 6.45 -5.03
CA GLN A 268 -2.26 5.96 -3.93
C GLN A 268 -3.00 6.05 -2.60
N GLU A 269 -2.85 5.03 -1.76
CA GLU A 269 -3.27 5.02 -0.36
C GLU A 269 -2.06 4.54 0.46
N GLU A 270 -1.77 5.18 1.58
CA GLU A 270 -0.70 4.80 2.51
C GLU A 270 -1.17 5.11 3.93
N GLU A 271 -1.39 4.06 4.72
CA GLU A 271 -1.93 4.19 6.08
C GLU A 271 -1.30 3.18 7.04
N PHE A 272 -1.17 3.59 8.29
CA PHE A 272 -0.87 2.73 9.41
C PHE A 272 -2.09 2.70 10.32
N ILE A 273 -2.43 1.54 10.88
CA ILE A 273 -3.38 1.43 11.99
C ILE A 273 -2.63 0.83 13.16
N VAL A 274 -2.56 1.58 14.26
CA VAL A 274 -1.98 1.10 15.52
C VAL A 274 -3.14 0.71 16.44
N LEU A 275 -3.21 -0.58 16.78
CA LEU A 275 -4.24 -1.14 17.65
C LEU A 275 -3.85 -0.97 19.13
N LYS A 276 -4.83 -0.61 19.95
CA LYS A 276 -4.73 -0.47 21.41
C LYS A 276 -5.25 -1.71 22.12
#